data_AF-A0A3L7LRY1-F1
#
_entry.id   AF-A0A3L7LRY1-F1
#
_cell.length_a   1.000
_cell.length_b   1.000
_cell.length_c   1.000
_cell.angle_alpha   90.00
_cell.angle_beta   90.00
_cell.angle_gamma   90.00
#
_symmetry.space_group_name_H-M   'P 1'
#
loop_
_entity.id
_entity.type
_entity.pdbx_description
1 polymer ?
#
loop_
_entity_poly.entity_id
_entity_poly.type
_entity_poly.pdbx_seq_one_letter_code
_entity_poly.pdbx_strand_id
1 'polypeptide(L)' 'GKQVDLVIHGGFLGQQPTTVIDLTDPTQRVVAPGGGDVSPFL' A
#
# COMPACT_ATOMS: atom_id res chain seq x y z
N GLY A 1 10.83 -5.39 -25.89
CA GLY A 1 9.95 -6.57 -25.90
C GLY A 1 8.72 -6.29 -25.06
N LYS A 2 7.66 -7.11 -25.20
CA LYS A 2 6.52 -7.07 -24.26
C LYS A 2 7.05 -7.45 -22.86
N GLN A 3 6.73 -6.66 -21.83
CA GLN A 3 7.33 -6.77 -20.49
C GLN A 3 6.54 -7.64 -19.51
N VAL A 4 5.30 -7.99 -19.87
CA VAL A 4 4.37 -8.74 -19.01
C VAL A 4 3.62 -9.77 -19.84
N ASP A 5 3.19 -10.86 -19.20
CA ASP A 5 2.47 -11.96 -19.83
C ASP A 5 0.98 -11.65 -20.07
N LEU A 6 0.35 -10.89 -19.16
CA LEU A 6 -1.07 -10.53 -19.20
C LEU A 6 -1.33 -9.19 -18.47
N VAL A 7 -2.31 -8.43 -18.96
CA VAL A 7 -2.87 -7.26 -18.27
C VAL A 7 -4.37 -7.46 -18.08
N ILE A 8 -4.86 -7.27 -16.86
CA ILE A 8 -6.29 -7.34 -16.53
C ILE A 8 -6.85 -5.92 -16.41
N HIS A 9 -7.88 -5.59 -17.19
CA HIS A 9 -8.52 -4.28 -17.14
C HIS A 9 -9.54 -4.21 -15.99
N GLY A 10 -9.10 -3.69 -14.83
CA GLY A 10 -9.91 -3.55 -13.61
C GLY A 10 -10.79 -2.31 -13.50
N GLY A 11 -10.92 -1.50 -14.58
CA GLY A 11 -11.60 -0.20 -14.54
C GLY A 11 -10.68 0.92 -14.03
N PHE A 12 -11.27 2.04 -13.59
CA PHE A 12 -10.53 3.18 -13.04
C PHE A 12 -10.36 3.01 -11.54
N LEU A 13 -9.12 2.84 -11.08
CA LEU A 13 -8.80 2.64 -9.68
C LEU A 13 -8.23 3.93 -9.05
N GLY A 14 -8.42 4.08 -7.73
CA GLY A 14 -7.79 5.14 -6.96
C GLY A 14 -6.27 5.09 -7.10
N GLN A 15 -5.63 6.27 -7.14
CA GLN A 15 -4.18 6.41 -7.34
C GLN A 15 -3.40 6.49 -6.02
N GLN A 16 -4.10 6.53 -4.87
CA GLN A 16 -3.44 6.57 -3.57
C GLN A 16 -2.77 5.22 -3.28
N PRO A 17 -1.49 5.21 -2.87
CA PRO A 17 -0.84 3.98 -2.43
C PRO A 17 -1.48 3.48 -1.13
N THR A 18 -1.20 2.24 -0.78
CA THR A 18 -1.58 1.69 0.53
C THR A 18 -0.72 2.26 1.64
N THR A 19 -1.27 2.33 2.86
CA THR A 19 -0.46 2.56 4.07
C THR A 19 0.29 1.28 4.43
N VAL A 20 1.60 1.40 4.71
CA VAL A 20 2.47 0.31 5.13
C VAL A 20 2.86 0.49 6.59
N ILE A 21 2.49 -0.47 7.44
CA ILE A 21 2.84 -0.52 8.85
C ILE A 21 3.79 -1.70 9.07
N ASP A 22 4.93 -1.42 9.70
CA ASP A 22 5.82 -2.44 10.22
C ASP A 22 5.32 -2.92 11.59
N LEU A 23 5.09 -4.23 11.69
CA LEU A 23 4.61 -4.93 12.88
C LEU A 23 5.59 -6.03 13.33
N THR A 24 6.86 -6.00 12.88
CA THR A 24 7.83 -7.05 13.24
C THR A 24 8.33 -6.92 14.68
N ASP A 25 8.38 -5.70 15.20
CA ASP A 25 8.76 -5.40 16.58
C ASP A 25 7.54 -5.18 17.48
N PRO A 26 7.69 -5.25 18.82
CA PRO A 26 6.62 -4.93 19.76
C PRO A 26 6.08 -3.50 19.64
N THR A 27 6.84 -2.60 19.02
CA THR A 27 6.41 -1.23 18.70
C THR A 27 6.19 -1.11 17.20
N GLN A 28 4.94 -0.86 16.81
CA GLN A 28 4.58 -0.57 15.42
C GLN A 28 5.28 0.68 14.87
N ARG A 29 5.55 0.69 13.57
CA ARG A 29 6.10 1.86 12.86
C ARG A 29 5.39 2.10 11.54
N VAL A 30 5.05 3.36 11.24
CA VAL A 30 4.56 3.76 9.92
C VAL A 30 5.76 3.84 8.97
N VAL A 31 5.79 2.99 7.93
CA VAL A 31 6.89 2.94 6.94
C VAL A 31 6.57 3.79 5.73
N ALA A 32 5.33 3.74 5.25
CA ALA A 32 4.85 4.56 4.14
C ALA A 32 3.39 4.96 4.37
N PRO A 33 3.08 6.25 4.58
CA PRO A 33 1.70 6.71 4.65
C PRO A 33 1.03 6.61 3.28
N GLY A 34 -0.22 6.15 3.26
CA GLY A 34 -1.03 6.01 2.05
C GLY A 34 -2.51 6.29 2.35
N GLY A 35 -3.40 5.64 1.63
CA GLY A 35 -4.86 5.83 1.77
C GLY A 35 -5.49 5.24 3.04
N GLY A 36 -4.73 4.53 3.87
CA GLY A 36 -5.21 4.00 5.16
C GLY A 36 -4.89 4.96 6.31
N ASP A 37 -5.84 5.11 7.26
CA ASP A 37 -5.64 5.94 8.44
C ASP A 37 -4.49 5.42 9.31
N VAL A 38 -3.54 6.31 9.61
CA VAL A 38 -2.35 6.02 10.43
C VAL A 38 -2.57 6.25 11.92
N SER A 39 -3.64 6.95 12.31
CA SER A 39 -3.94 7.31 13.70
C SER A 39 -3.91 6.13 14.70
N PRO A 40 -4.32 4.91 14.34
CA PRO A 40 -4.22 3.75 15.23
C PRO A 40 -2.79 3.29 15.55
N PHE A 41 -1.79 3.82 14.83
CA PHE A 41 -0.39 3.39 14.88
C PHE A 41 0.59 4.51 15.29
N LEU A 42 0.07 5.66 15.73
CA LEU A 42 0.83 6.81 16.25
C LEU A 42 0.99 6.79 17.78
#